data_AF-A0A838NL19-F1
#
_entry.id   AF-A0A838NL19-F1
#
_cell.length_a   1.000
_cell.length_b   1.000
_cell.length_c   1.000
_cell.angle_alpha   90.00
_cell.angle_beta   90.00
_cell.angle_gamma   90.00
#
_symmetry.space_group_name_H-M   'P 1'
#
loop_
_entity.id
_entity.type
_entity.pdbx_description
1 polymer ?
#
loop_
_entity_poly.entity_id
_entity_poly.type
_entity_poly.pdbx_seq_one_letter_code
_entity_poly.pdbx_strand_id
1 'polypeptide(L)'
;MWPWGSGIGSWARWSSSEGKIASVASRRTWGELLRGAHERSGSEPGQTAPGLGIRNDAIIPAGPFTELATFDILPFSNLVAIVSDLPRDQFKEILENAVSRVEAVDGRFAQIAGFRFTWDPSGTAQILDETFAVTTPGTRIVDVELGDGTVVVQDGTVVTGAGIHVAPIDFSARGGDQYPFRGVPFTSVGVSYQQALRNYIVDGLGGSITAAHYPEGGEDRIVRTP
;
A
#
# COMPACT_ATOMS: atom_id res chain seq x y z
N MET A 1 2.98 -0.60 -33.43
CA MET A 1 4.18 0.10 -32.90
C MET A 1 3.81 1.56 -32.76
N TRP A 2 3.81 2.11 -31.56
CA TRP A 2 3.45 3.52 -31.28
C TRP A 2 4.62 4.23 -30.60
N PRO A 3 5.03 5.42 -31.06
CA PRO A 3 6.13 6.16 -30.45
C PRO A 3 5.64 7.00 -29.26
N TRP A 4 6.29 6.83 -28.11
CA TRP A 4 6.18 7.77 -26.98
C TRP A 4 7.39 8.72 -26.98
N GLY A 5 7.16 9.97 -26.59
CA GLY A 5 8.14 11.05 -26.75
C GLY A 5 9.37 10.93 -25.84
N SER A 6 10.54 11.29 -26.36
CA SER A 6 11.79 11.37 -25.61
C SER A 6 11.90 12.69 -24.84
N GLY A 7 11.96 12.64 -23.50
CA GLY A 7 12.10 13.87 -22.71
C GLY A 7 11.97 13.69 -21.20
N ILE A 8 12.78 12.81 -20.59
CA ILE A 8 12.85 12.65 -19.12
C ILE A 8 14.34 12.59 -18.72
N GLY A 9 14.73 13.24 -17.62
CA GLY A 9 16.11 13.30 -17.12
C GLY A 9 16.36 12.39 -15.90
N SER A 10 17.64 12.10 -15.64
CA SER A 10 18.13 11.21 -14.56
C SER A 10 17.37 11.34 -13.23
N TRP A 11 16.75 10.24 -12.77
CA TRP A 11 16.00 10.20 -11.50
C TRP A 11 16.82 9.65 -10.33
N ALA A 12 16.28 9.85 -9.12
CA ALA A 12 16.98 9.76 -7.84
C ALA A 12 17.01 8.36 -7.20
N ARG A 13 17.54 8.31 -5.98
CA ARG A 13 17.83 7.08 -5.23
C ARG A 13 16.53 6.48 -4.69
N TRP A 14 16.27 5.20 -4.98
CA TRP A 14 15.06 4.56 -4.47
C TRP A 14 15.07 4.44 -2.94
N SER A 15 13.93 4.82 -2.37
CA SER A 15 13.58 4.86 -0.95
C SER A 15 12.21 4.21 -0.82
N SER A 16 11.97 3.41 0.21
CA SER A 16 10.90 2.41 0.20
C SER A 16 9.47 2.99 0.29
N SER A 17 8.90 3.37 -0.85
CA SER A 17 7.51 3.82 -0.99
C SER A 17 6.85 3.33 -2.29
N GLU A 18 5.58 2.90 -2.22
CA GLU A 18 4.55 2.89 -3.31
C GLU A 18 3.33 2.01 -2.91
N GLY A 19 2.11 2.55 -3.06
CA GLY A 19 0.87 2.19 -2.33
C GLY A 19 0.25 0.77 -2.48
N LYS A 20 -0.39 0.27 -1.39
CA LYS A 20 -0.83 -1.15 -1.20
C LYS A 20 -2.13 -1.39 -0.38
N ILE A 21 -2.74 -0.40 0.27
CA ILE A 21 -4.15 -0.44 0.72
C ILE A 21 -4.83 0.81 0.17
N ALA A 22 -5.79 0.63 -0.73
CA ALA A 22 -6.67 1.71 -1.16
C ALA A 22 -7.94 1.70 -0.30
N SER A 23 -8.09 2.61 0.66
CA SER A 23 -9.42 2.88 1.23
C SER A 23 -10.20 3.85 0.36
N VAL A 24 -11.53 3.85 0.48
CA VAL A 24 -12.46 4.72 -0.27
C VAL A 24 -12.46 4.46 -1.78
N ALA A 25 -13.49 3.75 -2.24
CA ALA A 25 -13.72 3.47 -3.66
C ALA A 25 -14.08 4.74 -4.45
N SER A 26 -13.15 5.26 -5.25
CA SER A 26 -13.37 6.40 -6.13
C SER A 26 -12.46 6.33 -7.37
N ARG A 27 -12.85 7.02 -8.45
CA ARG A 27 -11.97 7.20 -9.64
C ARG A 27 -10.71 8.04 -9.34
N ARG A 28 -10.61 8.64 -8.14
CA ARG A 28 -9.43 9.37 -7.66
C ARG A 28 -8.36 8.50 -6.99
N THR A 29 -8.68 7.33 -6.44
CA THR A 29 -7.85 6.67 -5.42
C THR A 29 -6.45 6.27 -5.91
N TRP A 30 -6.29 5.92 -7.19
CA TRP A 30 -4.97 5.66 -7.78
C TRP A 30 -4.14 6.92 -8.03
N GLY A 31 -4.79 8.07 -8.20
CA GLY A 31 -4.14 9.40 -8.24
C GLY A 31 -3.43 9.78 -6.95
N GLU A 32 -3.62 8.99 -5.89
CA GLU A 32 -3.07 9.27 -4.58
C GLU A 32 -1.90 8.35 -4.18
N LEU A 33 -1.84 7.07 -4.62
CA LEU A 33 -0.93 5.99 -4.13
C LEU A 33 0.60 6.23 -4.23
N LEU A 34 1.01 7.41 -4.69
CA LEU A 34 2.27 7.64 -5.41
C LEU A 34 3.15 8.74 -4.79
N ARG A 35 2.55 9.55 -3.92
CA ARG A 35 3.22 10.59 -3.12
C ARG A 35 3.87 9.95 -1.88
N GLY A 36 5.08 9.41 -2.09
CA GLY A 36 5.75 8.30 -1.38
C GLY A 36 6.37 8.54 0.01
N ALA A 37 7.68 8.26 0.20
CA ALA A 37 8.41 8.41 1.48
C ALA A 37 9.96 8.46 1.37
N HIS A 38 10.60 9.38 2.12
CA HIS A 38 12.04 9.40 2.49
C HIS A 38 12.15 10.07 3.87
N GLU A 39 12.99 9.71 4.85
CA GLU A 39 14.15 8.81 5.01
C GLU A 39 13.94 8.06 6.38
N ARG A 40 14.51 6.91 6.79
CA ARG A 40 15.81 6.26 6.54
C ARG A 40 15.74 4.74 6.74
N SER A 41 16.50 3.98 5.94
CA SER A 41 17.25 2.81 6.39
C SER A 41 18.40 2.51 5.42
N GLY A 42 19.48 1.88 5.90
CA GLY A 42 20.64 1.53 5.08
C GLY A 42 20.69 0.04 4.77
N SER A 43 20.59 -0.32 3.49
CA SER A 43 20.80 -1.68 2.98
C SER A 43 21.49 -1.63 1.60
N GLU A 44 22.17 -2.72 1.24
CA GLU A 44 22.89 -2.84 -0.05
C GLU A 44 21.98 -3.36 -1.19
N PRO A 45 22.35 -3.15 -2.47
CA PRO A 45 21.53 -3.54 -3.61
C PRO A 45 21.24 -5.06 -3.69
N GLY A 46 20.02 -5.43 -4.09
CA GLY A 46 19.61 -6.82 -4.32
C GLY A 46 18.67 -7.42 -3.26
N GLN A 47 17.90 -6.59 -2.55
CA GLN A 47 16.83 -7.05 -1.64
C GLN A 47 15.46 -6.65 -2.18
N THR A 48 14.65 -7.65 -2.55
CA THR A 48 13.32 -7.42 -3.14
C THR A 48 12.34 -6.86 -2.12
N ALA A 49 11.75 -5.69 -2.42
CA ALA A 49 10.82 -4.97 -1.55
C ALA A 49 9.53 -5.80 -1.27
N PRO A 50 9.38 -6.40 -0.08
CA PRO A 50 8.34 -7.38 0.14
C PRO A 50 7.06 -6.70 0.62
N GLY A 51 6.07 -6.65 -0.25
CA GLY A 51 4.72 -6.16 0.06
C GLY A 51 3.80 -6.30 -1.14
N LEU A 52 2.67 -7.00 -0.98
CA LEU A 52 1.71 -7.36 -2.04
C LEU A 52 2.29 -8.04 -3.30
N GLY A 53 3.54 -8.48 -3.25
CA GLY A 53 4.21 -8.99 -4.44
C GLY A 53 4.50 -7.94 -5.51
N ILE A 54 4.79 -6.69 -5.13
CA ILE A 54 5.67 -5.85 -5.95
C ILE A 54 7.05 -6.51 -6.00
N ARG A 55 7.69 -6.58 -7.19
CA ARG A 55 8.98 -7.28 -7.37
C ARG A 55 10.11 -6.44 -7.94
N ASN A 56 9.86 -5.25 -8.45
CA ASN A 56 10.93 -4.31 -8.81
C ASN A 56 11.62 -3.76 -7.55
N ASP A 57 12.94 -3.89 -7.48
CA ASP A 57 13.82 -3.33 -6.44
C ASP A 57 14.81 -2.28 -6.99
N ALA A 58 14.72 -1.95 -8.29
CA ALA A 58 15.62 -1.05 -9.00
C ALA A 58 14.99 0.31 -9.33
N ILE A 59 15.84 1.33 -9.47
CA ILE A 59 15.43 2.65 -9.96
C ILE A 59 15.00 2.51 -11.43
N ILE A 60 13.71 2.64 -11.71
CA ILE A 60 13.22 2.65 -13.10
C ILE A 60 13.70 3.96 -13.76
N PRO A 61 14.51 3.88 -14.83
CA PRO A 61 15.15 5.06 -15.39
C PRO A 61 14.14 5.93 -16.16
N ALA A 62 14.44 7.21 -16.19
CA ALA A 62 13.83 8.20 -17.04
C ALA A 62 13.83 7.77 -18.53
N GLY A 63 12.65 7.58 -19.12
CA GLY A 63 12.52 7.19 -20.53
C GLY A 63 11.16 6.59 -20.89
N PRO A 64 11.07 5.88 -22.03
CA PRO A 64 9.85 5.19 -22.44
C PRO A 64 9.45 4.09 -21.46
N PHE A 65 8.42 4.35 -20.65
CA PHE A 65 7.82 3.34 -19.80
C PHE A 65 6.91 2.42 -20.62
N THR A 66 7.00 1.10 -20.40
CA THR A 66 6.32 0.10 -21.24
C THR A 66 5.34 -0.76 -20.46
N GLU A 67 4.41 -1.40 -21.17
CA GLU A 67 3.49 -2.37 -20.57
C GLU A 67 4.24 -3.58 -19.96
N LEU A 68 5.38 -3.99 -20.54
CA LEU A 68 6.27 -5.01 -19.96
C LEU A 68 6.77 -4.59 -18.57
N ALA A 69 7.21 -3.33 -18.41
CA ALA A 69 7.65 -2.82 -17.12
C ALA A 69 6.57 -2.90 -16.03
N THR A 70 5.28 -2.85 -16.38
CA THR A 70 4.20 -3.09 -15.38
C THR A 70 4.11 -4.54 -14.91
N PHE A 71 4.51 -5.52 -15.73
CA PHE A 71 4.64 -6.91 -15.30
C PHE A 71 5.91 -7.13 -14.46
N ASP A 72 7.02 -6.46 -14.78
CA ASP A 72 8.24 -6.54 -13.97
C ASP A 72 8.02 -6.01 -12.54
N ILE A 73 7.21 -4.94 -12.40
CA ILE A 73 6.77 -4.43 -11.10
C ILE A 73 5.73 -5.38 -10.46
N LEU A 74 4.73 -5.84 -11.21
CA LEU A 74 3.53 -6.54 -10.71
C LEU A 74 3.31 -7.90 -11.44
N PRO A 75 4.12 -8.95 -11.17
CA PRO A 75 4.19 -10.15 -12.02
C PRO A 75 3.14 -11.24 -11.76
N PHE A 76 2.29 -11.12 -10.73
CA PHE A 76 1.33 -12.18 -10.37
C PHE A 76 -0.06 -11.94 -10.97
N SER A 77 -0.87 -12.99 -11.05
CA SER A 77 -2.24 -12.93 -11.61
C SER A 77 -3.32 -12.52 -10.59
N ASN A 78 -2.94 -11.83 -9.51
CA ASN A 78 -3.89 -11.39 -8.47
C ASN A 78 -4.89 -10.36 -9.05
N LEU A 79 -6.09 -10.30 -8.49
CA LEU A 79 -7.13 -9.36 -8.85
C LEU A 79 -7.28 -8.26 -7.80
N VAL A 80 -7.73 -7.07 -8.21
CA VAL A 80 -8.20 -6.05 -7.26
C VAL A 80 -9.49 -6.56 -6.61
N ALA A 81 -9.54 -6.61 -5.28
CA ALA A 81 -10.73 -6.98 -4.52
C ALA A 81 -11.36 -5.73 -3.88
N ILE A 82 -12.68 -5.74 -3.66
CA ILE A 82 -13.39 -4.76 -2.84
C ILE A 82 -13.97 -5.47 -1.62
N VAL A 83 -13.56 -5.03 -0.44
CA VAL A 83 -14.15 -5.36 0.87
C VAL A 83 -14.99 -4.17 1.32
N SER A 84 -16.22 -4.40 1.77
CA SER A 84 -17.16 -3.35 2.17
C SER A 84 -17.56 -3.50 3.63
N ASP A 85 -17.82 -2.36 4.28
CA ASP A 85 -18.26 -2.27 5.68
C ASP A 85 -17.34 -3.06 6.66
N LEU A 86 -16.02 -2.97 6.43
CA LEU A 86 -15.03 -3.62 7.29
C LEU A 86 -15.05 -2.97 8.69
N PRO A 87 -15.23 -3.73 9.78
CA PRO A 87 -15.22 -3.19 11.14
C PRO A 87 -13.92 -2.42 11.45
N ARG A 88 -14.02 -1.30 12.17
CA ARG A 88 -12.90 -0.37 12.40
C ARG A 88 -11.79 -0.97 13.27
N ASP A 89 -12.16 -1.84 14.20
CA ASP A 89 -11.29 -2.71 14.98
C ASP A 89 -10.55 -3.71 14.09
N GLN A 90 -11.24 -4.43 13.20
CA GLN A 90 -10.61 -5.33 12.24
C GLN A 90 -9.70 -4.59 11.26
N PHE A 91 -10.06 -3.36 10.86
CA PHE A 91 -9.19 -2.49 10.07
C PHE A 91 -7.93 -2.06 10.85
N LYS A 92 -8.03 -1.79 12.16
CA LYS A 92 -6.85 -1.58 13.01
C LYS A 92 -5.98 -2.84 13.06
N GLU A 93 -6.54 -4.03 13.28
CA GLU A 93 -5.78 -5.29 13.30
C GLU A 93 -5.05 -5.57 11.97
N ILE A 94 -5.63 -5.16 10.83
CA ILE A 94 -5.00 -5.23 9.51
C ILE A 94 -3.77 -4.31 9.43
N LEU A 95 -3.87 -3.08 9.94
CA LEU A 95 -2.75 -2.13 9.99
C LEU A 95 -1.68 -2.57 11.01
N GLU A 96 -2.08 -3.11 12.16
CA GLU A 96 -1.17 -3.68 13.16
C GLU A 96 -0.39 -4.90 12.59
N ASN A 97 -1.02 -5.77 11.79
CA ASN A 97 -0.28 -6.82 11.05
C ASN A 97 0.69 -6.21 10.04
N ALA A 98 0.30 -5.15 9.34
CA ALA A 98 1.14 -4.49 8.35
C ALA A 98 2.44 -3.90 8.92
N VAL A 99 2.41 -3.39 10.17
CA VAL A 99 3.61 -2.88 10.88
C VAL A 99 4.20 -3.87 11.90
N SER A 100 3.70 -5.11 11.97
CA SER A 100 4.16 -6.11 12.95
C SER A 100 5.60 -6.57 12.77
N ARG A 101 6.14 -6.54 11.54
CA ARG A 101 7.40 -7.21 11.17
C ARG A 101 8.25 -6.38 10.19
N VAL A 102 8.18 -5.05 10.29
CA VAL A 102 8.93 -4.10 9.43
C VAL A 102 10.43 -4.34 9.53
N GLU A 103 10.91 -4.60 10.75
CA GLU A 103 12.31 -4.85 11.10
C GLU A 103 12.86 -6.17 10.53
N ALA A 104 11.98 -7.11 10.16
CA ALA A 104 12.33 -8.36 9.51
C ALA A 104 12.30 -8.28 7.98
N VAL A 105 11.94 -7.11 7.41
CA VAL A 105 11.73 -6.91 5.96
C VAL A 105 10.75 -7.97 5.42
N ASP A 106 9.58 -8.05 6.06
CA ASP A 106 8.55 -9.07 5.82
C ASP A 106 7.47 -8.60 4.82
N GLY A 107 6.80 -9.53 4.13
CA GLY A 107 5.81 -9.27 3.07
C GLY A 107 4.57 -8.46 3.49
N ARG A 108 4.42 -8.19 4.79
CA ARG A 108 3.25 -7.54 5.37
C ARG A 108 3.13 -6.05 5.09
N PHE A 109 4.21 -5.34 4.77
CA PHE A 109 4.19 -3.87 4.88
C PHE A 109 3.19 -3.19 3.92
N ALA A 110 2.12 -2.64 4.52
CA ALA A 110 1.07 -1.90 3.84
C ALA A 110 1.49 -0.46 3.57
N GLN A 111 1.93 -0.21 2.34
CA GLN A 111 1.88 1.10 1.70
C GLN A 111 0.39 1.49 1.47
N ILE A 112 -0.02 2.76 1.31
CA ILE A 112 -1.47 3.13 1.35
C ILE A 112 -1.93 4.30 0.44
N ALA A 113 -3.25 4.43 0.22
CA ALA A 113 -3.95 5.65 -0.23
C ALA A 113 -5.41 5.72 0.27
N GLY A 114 -6.02 6.91 0.19
CA GLY A 114 -7.36 7.19 0.70
C GLY A 114 -7.43 7.45 2.21
N PHE A 115 -6.31 7.34 2.92
CA PHE A 115 -6.12 7.61 4.34
C PHE A 115 -4.63 7.86 4.65
N ARG A 116 -4.33 8.33 5.85
CA ARG A 116 -2.99 8.36 6.46
C ARG A 116 -3.00 7.68 7.84
N PHE A 117 -1.86 7.18 8.30
CA PHE A 117 -1.71 6.68 9.67
C PHE A 117 -0.35 6.98 10.30
N THR A 118 -0.35 7.09 11.63
CA THR A 118 0.84 7.19 12.49
C THR A 118 1.08 5.85 13.18
N TRP A 119 2.33 5.38 13.24
CA TRP A 119 2.70 4.17 13.97
C TRP A 119 3.97 4.30 14.81
N ASP A 120 3.97 3.64 15.95
CA ASP A 120 5.05 3.61 16.93
C ASP A 120 5.83 2.28 16.87
N PRO A 121 7.14 2.29 16.58
CA PRO A 121 7.97 1.09 16.53
C PRO A 121 8.22 0.47 17.92
N SER A 122 8.11 1.23 19.00
CA SER A 122 8.22 0.75 20.38
C SER A 122 6.95 0.03 20.87
N GLY A 123 5.83 0.20 20.16
CA GLY A 123 4.60 -0.53 20.38
C GLY A 123 4.76 -2.04 20.17
N THR A 124 3.96 -2.82 20.91
CA THR A 124 3.93 -4.29 20.82
C THR A 124 3.50 -4.71 19.42
N ALA A 125 4.33 -5.49 18.74
CA ALA A 125 3.97 -6.09 17.45
C ALA A 125 2.86 -7.12 17.62
N GLN A 126 1.84 -7.06 16.76
CA GLN A 126 0.74 -8.01 16.77
C GLN A 126 1.20 -9.42 16.39
N ILE A 127 0.70 -10.43 17.10
CA ILE A 127 0.89 -11.85 16.77
C ILE A 127 -0.47 -12.47 16.42
N LEU A 128 -0.47 -13.21 15.31
CA LEU A 128 -1.62 -13.91 14.75
C LEU A 128 -1.35 -15.40 14.71
N ASP A 129 -2.36 -16.22 15.00
CA ASP A 129 -2.29 -17.67 14.81
C ASP A 129 -2.58 -18.12 13.36
N GLU A 130 -2.63 -19.43 13.16
CA GLU A 130 -2.95 -20.10 11.89
C GLU A 130 -4.39 -19.86 11.38
N THR A 131 -5.29 -19.34 12.23
CA THR A 131 -6.66 -18.95 11.87
C THR A 131 -6.81 -17.44 11.61
N PHE A 132 -5.71 -16.68 11.71
CA PHE A 132 -5.66 -15.22 11.70
C PHE A 132 -6.44 -14.57 12.87
N ALA A 133 -6.54 -15.27 14.01
CA ALA A 133 -6.99 -14.68 15.27
C ALA A 133 -5.81 -14.04 16.01
N VAL A 134 -6.09 -12.94 16.72
CA VAL A 134 -5.09 -12.16 17.47
C VAL A 134 -4.75 -12.88 18.78
N THR A 135 -3.52 -13.39 18.89
CA THR A 135 -3.00 -14.03 20.11
C THR A 135 -2.10 -13.10 20.93
N THR A 136 -1.62 -12.01 20.33
CA THR A 136 -1.05 -10.86 21.05
C THR A 136 -1.51 -9.59 20.35
N PRO A 137 -2.33 -8.73 20.99
CA PRO A 137 -2.79 -7.48 20.40
C PRO A 137 -1.65 -6.54 20.02
N GLY A 138 -1.76 -5.92 18.85
CA GLY A 138 -0.87 -4.85 18.44
C GLY A 138 -1.14 -3.55 19.18
N THR A 139 -0.06 -2.81 19.48
CA THR A 139 -0.13 -1.42 19.98
C THR A 139 0.76 -0.49 19.17
N ARG A 140 1.08 -0.83 17.91
CA ARG A 140 1.91 -0.01 17.04
C ARG A 140 1.11 1.06 16.30
N ILE A 141 -0.17 0.86 16.00
CA ILE A 141 -0.97 1.87 15.28
C ILE A 141 -1.50 2.90 16.29
N VAL A 142 -1.11 4.16 16.09
CA VAL A 142 -1.44 5.31 16.97
C VAL A 142 -2.66 6.06 16.43
N ASP A 143 -2.56 6.63 15.23
CA ASP A 143 -3.63 7.44 14.63
C ASP A 143 -3.93 6.95 13.21
N VAL A 144 -5.20 7.05 12.79
CA VAL A 144 -5.66 6.72 11.44
C VAL A 144 -6.76 7.71 11.03
N GLU A 145 -6.56 8.44 9.93
CA GLU A 145 -7.53 9.40 9.40
C GLU A 145 -7.72 9.21 7.88
N LEU A 146 -8.98 9.11 7.43
CA LEU A 146 -9.33 9.00 6.01
C LEU A 146 -9.13 10.33 5.27
N GLY A 147 -9.01 10.29 3.94
CA GLY A 147 -8.83 11.46 3.08
C GLY A 147 -10.02 12.46 3.05
N ASP A 148 -11.12 12.18 3.75
CA ASP A 148 -12.23 13.10 3.98
C ASP A 148 -12.22 13.75 5.38
N GLY A 149 -11.20 13.46 6.21
CA GLY A 149 -11.09 13.91 7.60
C GLY A 149 -11.69 12.97 8.64
N THR A 150 -12.26 11.82 8.23
CA THR A 150 -12.83 10.85 9.17
C THR A 150 -11.73 10.16 9.99
N VAL A 151 -11.66 10.45 11.28
CA VAL A 151 -10.82 9.72 12.24
C VAL A 151 -11.37 8.31 12.46
N VAL A 152 -10.48 7.31 12.44
CA VAL A 152 -10.78 5.88 12.61
C VAL A 152 -10.03 5.29 13.82
N VAL A 153 -8.81 5.75 14.08
CA VAL A 153 -8.04 5.47 15.30
C VAL A 153 -7.44 6.80 15.78
N GLN A 154 -7.43 7.03 17.07
CA GLN A 154 -6.78 8.18 17.72
C GLN A 154 -6.15 7.70 19.03
N ASP A 155 -4.92 8.12 19.34
CA ASP A 155 -4.23 7.77 20.59
C ASP A 155 -4.23 6.22 20.85
N GLY A 156 -4.04 5.44 19.78
CA GLY A 156 -4.06 3.98 19.77
C GLY A 156 -5.45 3.33 19.88
N THR A 157 -6.50 4.13 20.06
CA THR A 157 -7.88 3.70 20.37
C THR A 157 -8.79 3.85 19.14
N VAL A 158 -9.60 2.81 18.86
CA VAL A 158 -10.54 2.83 17.73
C VAL A 158 -11.69 3.80 18.00
N VAL A 159 -11.93 4.73 17.07
CA VAL A 159 -13.03 5.70 17.14
C VAL A 159 -14.28 5.10 16.52
N THR A 160 -15.37 5.05 17.28
CA THR A 160 -16.67 4.51 16.84
C THR A 160 -17.22 5.23 15.59
N GLY A 161 -17.71 4.46 14.62
CA GLY A 161 -18.35 4.98 13.41
C GLY A 161 -18.71 3.85 12.44
N ALA A 162 -19.12 4.21 11.22
CA ALA A 162 -19.39 3.23 10.15
C ALA A 162 -18.12 2.43 9.76
N GLY A 163 -18.32 1.23 9.20
CA GLY A 163 -17.25 0.41 8.67
C GLY A 163 -16.55 1.03 7.46
N ILE A 164 -15.37 0.51 7.14
CA ILE A 164 -14.47 1.07 6.13
C ILE A 164 -14.57 0.26 4.84
N HIS A 165 -14.68 0.93 3.69
CA HIS A 165 -14.54 0.27 2.39
C HIS A 165 -13.06 0.28 1.98
N VAL A 166 -12.49 -0.91 1.77
CA VAL A 166 -11.08 -1.10 1.39
C VAL A 166 -10.95 -1.98 0.15
N ALA A 167 -9.93 -1.68 -0.65
CA ALA A 167 -9.64 -2.35 -1.91
C ALA A 167 -8.22 -2.97 -1.90
N PRO A 168 -8.03 -4.12 -1.25
CA PRO A 168 -6.79 -4.89 -1.30
C PRO A 168 -6.68 -5.68 -2.62
N ILE A 169 -5.61 -6.46 -2.78
CA ILE A 169 -5.60 -7.58 -3.75
C ILE A 169 -6.27 -8.83 -3.16
N ASP A 170 -6.81 -9.68 -4.02
CA ASP A 170 -7.54 -10.90 -3.63
C ASP A 170 -6.67 -11.94 -2.91
N PHE A 171 -5.34 -11.92 -3.08
CA PHE A 171 -4.39 -12.67 -2.26
C PHE A 171 -4.49 -12.29 -0.77
N SER A 172 -4.38 -10.99 -0.44
CA SER A 172 -4.46 -10.52 0.95
C SER A 172 -5.87 -10.66 1.51
N ALA A 173 -6.91 -10.44 0.70
CA ALA A 173 -8.30 -10.66 1.11
C ALA A 173 -8.61 -12.12 1.50
N ARG A 174 -7.84 -13.09 0.99
CA ARG A 174 -7.89 -14.52 1.37
C ARG A 174 -6.97 -14.90 2.54
N GLY A 175 -6.31 -13.94 3.21
CA GLY A 175 -5.39 -14.19 4.32
C GLY A 175 -3.91 -14.31 3.92
N GLY A 176 -3.55 -13.97 2.68
CA GLY A 176 -2.15 -13.82 2.26
C GLY A 176 -1.40 -12.82 3.16
N ASP A 177 -0.11 -13.08 3.39
CA ASP A 177 0.74 -12.36 4.36
C ASP A 177 0.12 -12.22 5.78
N GLN A 178 -0.67 -13.23 6.18
CA GLN A 178 -1.47 -13.27 7.42
C GLN A 178 -2.41 -12.08 7.63
N TYR A 179 -2.88 -11.40 6.58
CA TYR A 179 -3.83 -10.30 6.74
C TYR A 179 -5.16 -10.79 7.36
N PRO A 180 -5.59 -10.30 8.54
CA PRO A 180 -6.68 -10.89 9.32
C PRO A 180 -8.08 -10.50 8.83
N PHE A 181 -8.33 -10.61 7.51
CA PHE A 181 -9.67 -10.46 6.93
C PHE A 181 -10.66 -11.55 7.36
N ARG A 182 -10.18 -12.69 7.91
CA ARG A 182 -10.99 -13.76 8.53
C ARG A 182 -12.25 -14.17 7.75
N GLY A 183 -12.16 -14.19 6.41
CA GLY A 183 -13.26 -14.61 5.54
C GLY A 183 -14.37 -13.58 5.31
N VAL A 184 -14.17 -12.30 5.67
CA VAL A 184 -15.11 -11.21 5.31
C VAL A 184 -15.37 -11.22 3.79
N PRO A 185 -16.64 -11.21 3.34
CA PRO A 185 -16.97 -11.26 1.92
C PRO A 185 -16.35 -10.11 1.11
N PHE A 186 -15.79 -10.45 -0.04
CA PHE A 186 -15.21 -9.48 -0.97
C PHE A 186 -15.63 -9.77 -2.41
N THR A 187 -15.60 -8.74 -3.26
CA THR A 187 -15.84 -8.86 -4.70
C THR A 187 -14.53 -8.63 -5.45
N SER A 188 -14.03 -9.63 -6.18
CA SER A 188 -12.96 -9.41 -7.16
C SER A 188 -13.50 -8.57 -8.31
N VAL A 189 -12.89 -7.40 -8.52
CA VAL A 189 -13.00 -6.67 -9.78
C VAL A 189 -12.28 -7.49 -10.85
N GLY A 190 -12.85 -7.60 -12.05
CA GLY A 190 -12.29 -8.37 -13.17
C GLY A 190 -11.04 -7.74 -13.82
N VAL A 191 -10.16 -7.14 -13.02
CA VAL A 191 -8.98 -6.36 -13.41
C VAL A 191 -7.82 -6.79 -12.51
N SER A 192 -6.73 -7.26 -13.10
CA SER A 192 -5.51 -7.57 -12.34
C SER A 192 -4.90 -6.30 -11.76
N TYR A 193 -4.16 -6.40 -10.65
CA TYR A 193 -3.48 -5.23 -10.09
C TYR A 193 -2.42 -4.63 -11.05
N GLN A 194 -1.81 -5.46 -11.90
CA GLN A 194 -1.00 -5.02 -13.05
C GLN A 194 -1.82 -4.21 -14.07
N GLN A 195 -2.98 -4.70 -14.50
CA GLN A 195 -3.88 -3.99 -15.42
C GLN A 195 -4.40 -2.68 -14.79
N ALA A 196 -4.61 -2.65 -13.47
CA ALA A 196 -5.00 -1.45 -12.74
C ALA A 196 -3.90 -0.38 -12.75
N LEU A 197 -2.64 -0.74 -12.48
CA LEU A 197 -1.49 0.16 -12.62
C LEU A 197 -1.38 0.69 -14.06
N ARG A 198 -1.44 -0.21 -15.05
CA ARG A 198 -1.34 0.12 -16.47
C ARG A 198 -2.47 1.04 -16.94
N ASN A 199 -3.71 0.80 -16.52
CA ASN A 199 -4.85 1.69 -16.80
C ASN A 199 -4.69 3.03 -16.10
N TYR A 200 -4.23 3.07 -14.86
CA TYR A 200 -3.99 4.33 -14.17
C TYR A 200 -2.90 5.17 -14.86
N ILE A 201 -1.80 4.56 -15.34
CA ILE A 201 -0.76 5.28 -16.08
C ILE A 201 -1.30 5.84 -17.40
N VAL A 202 -2.12 5.10 -18.14
CA VAL A 202 -2.68 5.56 -19.42
C VAL A 202 -3.81 6.58 -19.22
N ASP A 203 -4.82 6.23 -18.43
CA ASP A 203 -6.09 6.96 -18.33
C ASP A 203 -6.10 8.00 -17.19
N GLY A 204 -5.39 7.73 -16.09
CA GLY A 204 -5.32 8.58 -14.90
C GLY A 204 -4.21 9.63 -14.93
N LEU A 205 -3.07 9.30 -15.56
CA LEU A 205 -1.93 10.19 -15.76
C LEU A 205 -1.80 10.73 -17.20
N GLY A 206 -2.70 10.33 -18.11
CA GLY A 206 -2.59 10.70 -19.54
C GLY A 206 -1.34 10.15 -20.23
N GLY A 207 -0.76 9.05 -19.72
CA GLY A 207 0.48 8.45 -20.22
C GLY A 207 1.78 9.08 -19.68
N SER A 208 1.73 9.99 -18.70
CA SER A 208 2.92 10.69 -18.19
C SER A 208 3.13 10.56 -16.67
N ILE A 209 4.13 9.76 -16.29
CA ILE A 209 4.65 9.71 -14.91
C ILE A 209 5.62 10.89 -14.73
N THR A 210 5.36 11.75 -13.75
CA THR A 210 6.21 12.92 -13.46
C THR A 210 6.47 13.03 -11.96
N ALA A 211 7.69 13.41 -11.55
CA ALA A 211 8.04 13.56 -10.13
C ALA A 211 7.19 14.61 -9.38
N ALA A 212 6.50 15.50 -10.09
CA ALA A 212 5.53 16.43 -9.49
C ALA A 212 4.29 15.73 -8.88
N HIS A 213 3.99 14.48 -9.27
CA HIS A 213 2.97 13.65 -8.62
C HIS A 213 3.58 12.59 -7.68
N TYR A 214 4.92 12.52 -7.59
CA TYR A 214 5.70 11.48 -6.90
C TYR A 214 6.96 12.11 -6.23
N PRO A 215 6.81 12.99 -5.22
CA PRO A 215 7.97 13.60 -4.56
C PRO A 215 8.84 12.56 -3.84
N GLU A 216 10.16 12.64 -4.04
CA GLU A 216 11.15 12.08 -3.11
C GLU A 216 10.97 12.80 -1.76
N GLY A 217 10.84 12.05 -0.66
CA GLY A 217 10.29 12.57 0.60
C GLY A 217 8.84 12.14 0.84
N GLY A 218 7.99 12.22 -0.18
CA GLY A 218 6.59 11.81 -0.11
C GLY A 218 5.63 12.87 0.41
N GLU A 219 4.49 12.41 0.93
CA GLU A 219 3.48 13.24 1.62
C GLU A 219 2.92 12.50 2.86
N ASP A 220 3.80 12.08 3.77
CA ASP A 220 3.49 11.77 5.18
C ASP A 220 2.26 10.86 5.42
N ARG A 221 2.05 9.90 4.52
CA ARG A 221 0.97 8.90 4.57
C ARG A 221 1.14 7.90 5.72
N ILE A 222 2.38 7.49 5.95
CA ILE A 222 2.75 6.46 6.92
C ILE A 222 3.85 7.06 7.77
N VAL A 223 3.44 7.72 8.85
CA VAL A 223 4.36 8.40 9.76
C VAL A 223 4.84 7.39 10.80
N ARG A 224 6.13 7.08 10.80
CA ARG A 224 6.77 6.35 11.91
C ARG A 224 7.16 7.36 12.99
N THR A 225 6.76 7.17 14.24
CA THR A 225 7.28 7.99 15.36
C THR A 225 8.78 7.72 15.57
N PRO A 226 9.53 8.59 16.29
CA PRO A 226 10.99 8.46 16.46
C PRO A 226 11.48 7.10 16.99
#